data_AF-A0A498RAI3-F1
#
_entry.id   AF-A0A498RAI3-F1
#
_cell.length_a   1.000
_cell.length_b   1.000
_cell.length_c   1.000
_cell.angle_alpha   90.00
_cell.angle_beta   90.00
_cell.angle_gamma   90.00
#
_symmetry.space_group_name_H-M   'P 1'
#
loop_
_entity.id
_entity.type
_entity.pdbx_description
1 polymer ?
#
loop_
_entity_poly.entity_id
_entity_poly.type
_entity_poly.pdbx_seq_one_letter_code
_entity_poly.pdbx_strand_id
1 'polypeptide(L)'
;MINLIWLLLMSIGILYAAWHGRMELVTQSAIQAAESAVNLVFKLVGIMCLWLGMMKIAEAAGIVRFLSFLLSPVIRFLFPSVPKKHPAMGAILLTLSANLLGLGNAVTPLGIKSMQELQKLNRSKDTASDAMCTLLALCTTGFTLVPATVIALRSAAGSISPAEIVGPTLIVSLTATVCVILADRFCRAIWGDRTRR
;
A
#
# COMPACT_ATOMS: atom_id res chain seq x y z
N MET A 1 -14.07 -10.56 -8.66
CA MET A 1 -12.91 -10.53 -9.58
C MET A 1 -11.71 -11.29 -9.01
N ILE A 2 -11.24 -11.03 -7.78
CA ILE A 2 -10.05 -11.73 -7.23
C ILE A 2 -10.27 -13.23 -6.97
N ASN A 3 -11.47 -13.64 -6.54
CA ASN A 3 -11.79 -15.05 -6.29
C ASN A 3 -11.71 -15.89 -7.58
N LEU A 4 -12.04 -15.30 -8.73
CA LEU A 4 -11.94 -15.95 -10.03
C LEU A 4 -10.47 -16.18 -10.42
N ILE A 5 -9.61 -15.20 -10.15
CA ILE A 5 -8.17 -15.30 -10.42
C ILE A 5 -7.55 -16.41 -9.56
N TRP A 6 -7.86 -16.45 -8.27
CA TRP A 6 -7.40 -17.51 -7.37
C TRP A 6 -7.88 -18.89 -7.80
N LEU A 7 -9.16 -18.99 -8.15
CA LEU A 7 -9.74 -20.24 -8.63
C LEU A 7 -9.04 -20.71 -9.90
N LEU A 8 -8.82 -19.83 -10.88
CA LEU A 8 -8.09 -20.15 -12.11
C LEU A 8 -6.66 -20.60 -11.84
N LEU A 9 -5.90 -19.89 -10.99
CA LEU A 9 -4.54 -20.27 -10.61
C LEU A 9 -4.49 -21.66 -9.97
N MET A 10 -5.36 -21.92 -9.00
CA MET A 10 -5.42 -23.21 -8.31
C MET A 10 -5.85 -24.33 -9.26
N SER A 11 -6.90 -24.11 -10.05
CA SER A 11 -7.44 -25.12 -10.97
C SER A 11 -6.46 -25.46 -12.09
N ILE A 12 -5.78 -24.48 -12.70
CA ILE A 12 -4.73 -24.73 -13.69
C ILE A 12 -3.59 -25.55 -13.08
N GLY A 13 -3.14 -25.22 -11.86
CA GLY A 13 -2.10 -25.97 -11.16
C GLY A 13 -2.49 -27.42 -10.88
N ILE A 14 -3.73 -27.65 -10.42
CA ILE A 14 -4.25 -28.99 -10.15
C ILE A 14 -4.39 -29.80 -11.44
N LEU A 15 -4.93 -29.21 -12.50
CA LEU A 15 -5.08 -29.87 -13.81
C LEU A 15 -3.71 -30.24 -14.42
N TYR A 16 -2.72 -29.35 -14.29
CA TYR A 16 -1.35 -29.62 -14.74
C TYR A 16 -0.72 -30.80 -13.99
N ALA A 17 -0.89 -30.83 -12.66
CA ALA A 17 -0.41 -31.94 -11.84
C ALA A 17 -1.14 -33.26 -12.15
N ALA A 18 -2.44 -33.20 -12.44
CA ALA A 18 -3.24 -34.34 -12.86
C ALA A 18 -2.76 -34.91 -14.21
N TRP A 19 -2.50 -34.04 -15.20
CA TRP A 19 -2.00 -34.46 -16.51
C TRP A 19 -0.62 -35.15 -16.40
N HIS A 20 0.27 -34.67 -15.54
CA HIS A 20 1.57 -35.30 -15.34
C HIS A 20 1.57 -36.46 -14.33
N GLY A 21 0.40 -36.87 -13.82
CA GLY A 21 0.28 -37.98 -12.86
C GLY A 21 0.90 -37.69 -11.49
N ARG A 22 1.15 -36.42 -11.15
CA ARG A 22 1.82 -35.99 -9.91
C ARG A 22 0.84 -35.37 -8.91
N MET A 23 -0.36 -35.93 -8.78
CA MET A 23 -1.39 -35.43 -7.87
C MET A 23 -0.95 -35.44 -6.40
N GLU A 24 -0.07 -36.37 -6.02
CA GLU A 24 0.51 -36.43 -4.68
C GLU A 24 1.25 -35.14 -4.29
N LEU A 25 1.93 -34.49 -5.23
CA LEU A 25 2.63 -33.23 -4.98
C LEU A 25 1.66 -32.11 -4.60
N VAL A 26 0.44 -32.11 -5.14
CA VAL A 26 -0.58 -31.10 -4.80
C VAL A 26 -0.98 -31.24 -3.34
N THR A 27 -1.29 -32.46 -2.92
CA THR A 27 -1.70 -32.74 -1.53
C THR A 27 -0.58 -32.48 -0.54
N GLN A 28 0.65 -32.95 -0.84
CA GLN A 28 1.81 -32.70 0.02
C GLN A 28 2.12 -31.21 0.12
N SER A 29 2.10 -30.47 -1.01
CA SER A 29 2.36 -29.03 -1.00
C SER A 29 1.30 -28.25 -0.21
N ALA A 30 0.03 -28.67 -0.28
CA ALA A 30 -1.05 -28.03 0.48
C ALA A 30 -0.85 -28.21 2.00
N ILE A 31 -0.50 -29.42 2.45
CA ILE A 31 -0.24 -29.71 3.87
C ILE A 31 1.01 -28.95 4.34
N GLN A 32 2.10 -29.00 3.57
CA GLN A 32 3.34 -28.32 3.91
C GLN A 32 3.19 -26.80 3.93
N ALA A 33 2.40 -26.23 3.01
CA ALA A 33 2.09 -24.80 3.01
C ALA A 33 1.29 -24.39 4.24
N ALA A 34 0.34 -25.22 4.69
CA ALA A 34 -0.43 -24.97 5.91
C ALA A 34 0.47 -24.95 7.16
N GLU A 35 1.36 -25.93 7.31
CA GLU A 35 2.32 -25.97 8.41
C GLU A 35 3.29 -24.77 8.37
N SER A 36 3.83 -24.47 7.19
CA SER A 36 4.73 -23.33 6.98
C SER A 36 4.08 -22.00 7.34
N ALA A 37 2.79 -21.83 7.00
CA ALA A 37 2.02 -20.64 7.35
C ALA A 37 1.90 -20.49 8.88
N VAL A 38 1.58 -21.56 9.60
CA VAL A 38 1.47 -21.54 11.06
C VAL A 38 2.82 -21.22 11.71
N ASN A 39 3.90 -21.89 11.27
CA ASN A 39 5.27 -21.61 11.74
C ASN A 39 5.68 -20.15 11.50
N LEU A 40 5.37 -19.61 10.32
CA LEU A 40 5.64 -18.22 9.98
C LEU A 40 4.87 -17.26 10.90
N VAL A 41 3.58 -17.52 11.15
CA VAL A 41 2.77 -16.69 12.07
C VAL A 41 3.40 -16.68 13.47
N PHE A 42 3.76 -17.83 14.04
CA PHE A 42 4.40 -17.87 15.36
C PHE A 42 5.72 -17.12 15.41
N LYS A 43 6.56 -17.21 14.37
CA LYS A 43 7.81 -16.44 14.27
C LYS A 43 7.57 -14.93 14.18
N LEU A 44 6.49 -14.52 13.50
CA LEU A 44 6.18 -13.11 13.28
C LEU A 44 5.45 -12.45 14.46
N VAL A 45 4.61 -13.18 15.20
CA VAL A 45 3.72 -12.58 16.23
C VAL A 45 4.49 -11.73 17.24
N GLY A 46 5.58 -12.22 17.81
CA GLY A 46 6.34 -11.48 18.83
C GLY A 46 6.92 -10.17 18.30
N ILE A 47 7.66 -10.25 17.19
CA ILE A 47 8.30 -9.07 16.58
C ILE A 47 7.28 -8.08 16.02
N MET A 48 6.16 -8.57 15.45
CA MET A 48 5.08 -7.72 14.96
C MET A 48 4.33 -7.03 16.11
N CYS A 49 4.06 -7.70 17.22
CA CYS A 49 3.43 -7.08 18.39
C CYS A 49 4.28 -5.95 18.95
N LEU A 50 5.59 -6.16 19.11
CA LEU A 50 6.52 -5.12 19.54
C LEU A 50 6.50 -3.93 18.56
N TRP A 51 6.59 -4.22 17.27
CA TRP A 51 6.70 -3.17 16.26
C TRP A 51 5.41 -2.38 16.08
N LEU A 52 4.26 -3.06 16.00
CA LEU A 52 2.95 -2.43 15.91
C LEU A 52 2.63 -1.64 17.20
N GLY A 53 3.05 -2.14 18.36
CA GLY A 53 2.94 -1.41 19.63
C GLY A 53 3.75 -0.11 19.63
N MET A 54 5.02 -0.16 19.24
CA MET A 54 5.87 1.03 19.09
C MET A 54 5.27 2.03 18.11
N MET A 55 4.75 1.54 16.97
CA MET A 55 4.10 2.37 15.97
C MET A 55 2.80 3.02 16.47
N LYS A 56 2.01 2.32 17.29
CA LYS A 56 0.86 2.93 17.97
C LYS A 56 1.26 4.00 18.97
N ILE A 57 2.36 3.80 19.70
CA ILE A 57 2.90 4.85 20.59
C ILE A 57 3.33 6.07 19.77
N ALA A 58 4.00 5.87 18.64
CA ALA A 58 4.40 6.94 17.73
C ALA A 58 3.19 7.73 17.18
N GLU A 59 2.12 7.01 16.79
CA GLU A 59 0.86 7.60 16.39
C GLU A 59 0.23 8.43 17.52
N ALA A 60 0.14 7.85 18.73
CA ALA A 60 -0.42 8.51 19.91
C ALA A 60 0.40 9.74 20.36
N ALA A 61 1.73 9.69 20.19
CA ALA A 61 2.65 10.79 20.42
C ALA A 61 2.50 11.93 19.39
N GLY A 62 1.66 11.75 18.37
CA GLY A 62 1.37 12.77 17.38
C GLY A 62 2.37 12.81 16.22
N ILE A 63 3.24 11.81 16.05
CA ILE A 63 4.19 11.77 14.92
C ILE A 63 3.45 11.80 13.58
N VAL A 64 2.31 11.11 13.47
CA VAL A 64 1.45 11.15 12.26
C VAL A 64 0.95 12.57 11.98
N ARG A 65 0.56 13.32 13.02
CA ARG A 65 0.08 14.71 12.90
C ARG A 65 1.20 15.66 12.51
N PHE A 66 2.37 15.48 13.12
CA PHE A 66 3.58 16.23 12.79
C PHE A 66 4.01 16.00 11.33
N LEU A 67 4.03 14.73 10.89
CA LEU A 67 4.37 14.38 9.52
C LEU A 67 3.32 14.91 8.54
N SER A 68 2.04 14.89 8.90
CA SER A 68 0.97 15.52 8.13
C SER A 68 1.19 17.03 7.97
N PHE A 69 1.65 17.72 9.02
CA PHE A 69 2.00 19.14 8.92
C PHE A 69 3.18 19.37 7.98
N LEU A 70 4.22 18.55 8.08
CA LEU A 70 5.41 18.64 7.23
C LEU A 70 5.11 18.36 5.75
N LEU A 71 4.20 17.43 5.46
CA LEU A 71 3.79 17.05 4.10
C LEU A 71 2.71 17.96 3.52
N SER A 72 2.02 18.74 4.35
CA SER A 72 0.98 19.69 3.94
C SER A 72 1.33 20.52 2.69
N PRO A 73 2.52 21.16 2.58
CA PRO A 73 2.89 21.90 1.37
C PRO A 73 2.98 21.03 0.12
N VAL A 74 3.56 19.82 0.25
CA VAL A 74 3.72 18.87 -0.87
C VAL A 74 2.36 18.36 -1.32
N ILE A 75 1.50 17.95 -0.39
CA ILE A 75 0.16 17.46 -0.72
C ILE A 75 -0.68 18.58 -1.35
N ARG A 76 -0.59 19.81 -0.85
CA ARG A 76 -1.30 20.93 -1.44
C ARG A 76 -0.85 21.22 -2.88
N PHE A 77 0.43 21.02 -3.19
CA PHE A 77 0.94 21.11 -4.55
C PHE A 77 0.46 19.95 -5.43
N LEU A 78 0.43 18.73 -4.89
CA LEU A 78 -0.02 17.53 -5.59
C LEU A 78 -1.52 17.50 -5.88
N PHE A 79 -2.35 18.08 -4.99
CA PHE A 79 -3.82 18.06 -5.04
C PHE A 79 -4.42 19.47 -5.19
N PRO A 80 -4.19 20.18 -6.31
CA PRO A 80 -4.67 21.56 -6.48
C PRO A 80 -6.19 21.69 -6.58
N SER A 81 -6.90 20.62 -6.94
CA SER A 81 -8.36 20.60 -7.09
C SER A 81 -9.12 20.45 -5.77
N VAL A 82 -8.43 20.16 -4.66
CA VAL A 82 -9.06 19.92 -3.35
C VAL A 82 -9.02 21.21 -2.51
N PRO A 83 -10.15 21.71 -1.99
CA PRO A 83 -10.17 22.91 -1.15
C PRO A 83 -9.37 22.70 0.15
N LYS A 84 -8.60 23.70 0.55
CA LYS A 84 -7.67 23.61 1.71
C LYS A 84 -8.35 23.25 3.04
N LYS A 85 -9.60 23.65 3.23
CA LYS A 85 -10.38 23.40 4.46
C LYS A 85 -11.30 22.17 4.34
N HIS A 86 -11.27 21.46 3.22
CA HIS A 86 -12.12 20.29 3.02
C HIS A 86 -11.56 19.07 3.78
N PRO A 87 -12.40 18.24 4.43
CA PRO A 87 -11.97 17.04 5.15
C PRO A 87 -11.14 16.06 4.30
N ALA A 88 -11.32 16.06 2.98
CA ALA A 88 -10.50 15.28 2.04
C ALA A 88 -8.99 15.53 2.18
N MET A 89 -8.57 16.78 2.42
CA MET A 89 -7.13 17.10 2.60
C MET A 89 -6.56 16.41 3.83
N GLY A 90 -7.30 16.44 4.95
CA GLY A 90 -6.88 15.77 6.18
C GLY A 90 -6.83 14.26 6.02
N ALA A 91 -7.81 13.66 5.34
CA ALA A 91 -7.84 12.23 5.09
C ALA A 91 -6.66 11.77 4.21
N ILE A 92 -6.35 12.51 3.13
CA ILE A 92 -5.19 12.24 2.26
C ILE A 92 -3.88 12.33 3.04
N LEU A 93 -3.72 13.39 3.84
CA LEU A 93 -2.52 13.59 4.66
C LEU A 93 -2.31 12.45 5.65
N LEU A 94 -3.38 12.01 6.33
CA LEU A 94 -3.32 10.88 7.23
C LEU A 94 -2.96 9.58 6.49
N THR A 95 -3.55 9.34 5.31
CA THR A 95 -3.28 8.15 4.50
C THR A 95 -1.82 8.09 4.06
N LEU A 96 -1.29 9.18 3.51
CA LEU A 96 0.08 9.22 3.03
C LEU A 96 1.09 9.22 4.18
N SER A 97 0.79 9.88 5.30
CA SER A 97 1.61 9.81 6.51
C SER A 97 1.65 8.39 7.09
N ALA A 98 0.51 7.69 7.10
CA ALA A 98 0.44 6.30 7.53
C ALA A 98 1.24 5.38 6.59
N ASN A 99 1.17 5.61 5.28
CA ASN A 99 1.95 4.86 4.29
C ASN A 99 3.46 5.06 4.48
N LEU A 100 3.87 6.31 4.72
CA LEU A 100 5.26 6.69 5.04
C LEU A 100 5.79 6.03 6.30
N LEU A 101 4.98 5.89 7.33
CA LEU A 101 5.37 5.25 8.58
C LEU A 101 5.26 3.71 8.53
N GLY A 102 4.78 3.16 7.43
CA GLY A 102 4.64 1.70 7.27
C GLY A 102 3.47 1.12 8.07
N LEU A 103 2.46 1.94 8.39
CA LEU A 103 1.24 1.52 9.08
C LEU A 103 0.27 0.79 8.12
N GLY A 104 0.77 -0.18 7.33
CA GLY A 104 0.06 -0.76 6.19
C GLY A 104 -1.37 -1.25 6.50
N ASN A 105 -1.58 -1.82 7.69
CA ASN A 105 -2.89 -2.30 8.12
C ASN A 105 -3.93 -1.18 8.33
N ALA A 106 -3.49 0.05 8.63
CA ALA A 106 -4.35 1.23 8.77
C ALA A 106 -4.49 2.02 7.46
N VAL A 107 -3.55 1.87 6.52
CA VAL A 107 -3.54 2.63 5.26
C VAL A 107 -4.77 2.35 4.41
N THR A 108 -5.17 1.08 4.27
CA THR A 108 -6.33 0.71 3.44
C THR A 108 -7.65 1.36 3.90
N PRO A 109 -8.08 1.25 5.17
CA PRO A 109 -9.30 1.92 5.63
C PRO A 109 -9.19 3.46 5.57
N LEU A 110 -8.02 4.04 5.84
CA LEU A 110 -7.80 5.48 5.69
C LEU A 110 -7.86 5.93 4.22
N GLY A 111 -7.33 5.12 3.31
CA GLY A 111 -7.37 5.35 1.87
C GLY A 111 -8.79 5.29 1.33
N ILE A 112 -9.59 4.30 1.75
CA ILE A 112 -11.02 4.23 1.38
C ILE A 112 -11.76 5.47 1.88
N LYS A 113 -11.54 5.90 3.13
CA LYS A 113 -12.13 7.13 3.67
C LYS A 113 -11.71 8.36 2.86
N SER A 114 -10.45 8.44 2.45
CA SER A 114 -9.94 9.52 1.60
C SER A 114 -10.62 9.53 0.23
N MET A 115 -10.82 8.35 -0.38
CA MET A 115 -11.55 8.22 -1.64
C MET A 115 -13.02 8.63 -1.49
N GLN A 116 -13.68 8.29 -0.38
CA GLN A 116 -15.05 8.73 -0.11
C GLN A 116 -15.16 10.25 0.02
N GLU A 117 -14.22 10.90 0.71
CA GLU A 117 -14.18 12.36 0.83
C GLU A 117 -13.86 13.06 -0.51
N LEU A 118 -12.97 12.48 -1.32
CA LEU A 118 -12.72 12.95 -2.68
C LEU A 118 -13.94 12.75 -3.59
N GLN A 119 -14.68 11.65 -3.42
CA GLN A 119 -15.88 11.37 -4.18
C GLN A 119 -16.99 12.38 -3.90
N LYS A 120 -17.05 13.00 -2.71
CA LYS A 120 -17.99 14.10 -2.43
C LYS A 120 -17.72 15.32 -3.31
N LEU A 121 -16.45 15.64 -3.55
CA LEU A 121 -16.00 16.72 -4.42
C LEU A 121 -16.08 16.40 -5.91
N ASN A 122 -16.21 15.11 -6.25
CA ASN A 122 -16.25 14.66 -7.62
C ASN A 122 -17.57 15.03 -8.31
N ARG A 123 -17.47 15.70 -9.47
CA ARG A 123 -18.62 16.11 -10.29
C ARG A 123 -19.25 14.94 -11.03
N SER A 124 -18.44 13.98 -11.49
CA SER A 124 -18.91 12.76 -12.18
C SER A 124 -18.74 11.57 -11.25
N LYS A 125 -19.85 11.02 -10.73
CA LYS A 125 -19.76 9.93 -9.74
C LYS A 125 -19.25 8.62 -10.33
N ASP A 126 -19.47 8.39 -11.62
CA ASP A 126 -19.07 7.16 -12.31
C ASP A 126 -17.65 7.22 -12.89
N THR A 127 -16.96 8.36 -12.76
CA THR A 127 -15.60 8.54 -13.27
C THR A 127 -14.67 8.98 -12.16
N ALA A 128 -13.51 8.34 -12.03
CA ALA A 128 -12.51 8.75 -11.04
C ALA A 128 -12.04 10.18 -11.32
N SER A 129 -12.07 11.03 -10.29
CA SER A 129 -11.48 12.36 -10.42
C SER A 129 -9.96 12.28 -10.47
N ASP A 130 -9.37 13.26 -11.12
CA ASP A 130 -7.99 13.68 -11.00
C ASP A 130 -7.38 13.45 -9.61
N ALA A 131 -7.96 14.00 -8.55
CA ALA A 131 -7.42 13.81 -7.19
C ALA A 131 -7.42 12.33 -6.76
N MET A 132 -8.45 11.57 -7.13
CA MET A 132 -8.52 10.14 -6.80
C MET A 132 -7.42 9.35 -7.53
N CYS A 133 -7.16 9.66 -8.81
CA CYS A 133 -6.08 9.04 -9.57
C CYS A 133 -4.70 9.32 -8.93
N THR A 134 -4.40 10.57 -8.55
CA THR A 134 -3.14 10.90 -7.89
C THR A 134 -2.99 10.16 -6.56
N LEU A 135 -4.05 10.12 -5.74
CA LEU A 135 -4.01 9.40 -4.45
C LEU A 135 -3.73 7.91 -4.66
N LEU A 136 -4.43 7.27 -5.60
CA LEU A 136 -4.22 5.86 -5.92
C LEU A 136 -2.78 5.60 -6.39
N ALA A 137 -2.27 6.47 -7.26
CA ALA A 137 -0.93 6.37 -7.80
C ALA A 137 0.13 6.45 -6.67
N LEU A 138 -0.01 7.42 -5.75
CA LEU A 138 0.88 7.56 -4.59
C LEU A 138 0.77 6.38 -3.60
N CYS A 139 -0.43 5.83 -3.38
CA CYS A 139 -0.57 4.63 -2.55
C CYS A 139 0.11 3.41 -3.20
N THR A 140 0.15 3.35 -4.54
CA THR A 140 0.75 2.24 -5.29
C THR A 140 2.28 2.25 -5.21
N THR A 141 2.91 3.42 -5.11
CA THR A 141 4.38 3.48 -4.98
C THR A 141 4.88 3.01 -3.62
N GLY A 142 3.99 2.88 -2.63
CA GLY A 142 4.31 2.28 -1.34
C GLY A 142 5.47 2.97 -0.64
N PHE A 143 5.62 4.30 -0.80
CA PHE A 143 6.72 5.02 -0.18
C PHE A 143 6.62 4.94 1.34
N THR A 144 7.55 4.19 1.92
CA THR A 144 7.62 3.89 3.35
C THR A 144 9.05 4.12 3.83
N LEU A 145 9.20 4.93 4.88
CA LEU A 145 10.49 5.26 5.48
C LEU A 145 11.10 4.06 6.21
N VAL A 146 10.26 3.28 6.89
CA VAL A 146 10.68 2.10 7.65
C VAL A 146 9.79 0.92 7.26
N PRO A 147 10.24 0.03 6.35
CA PRO A 147 9.48 -1.11 5.84
C PRO A 147 9.42 -2.24 6.86
N ALA A 148 8.83 -1.97 8.01
CA ALA A 148 8.93 -2.83 9.18
C ALA A 148 8.36 -4.24 9.00
N THR A 149 7.25 -4.37 8.26
CA THR A 149 6.69 -5.68 7.94
C THR A 149 7.67 -6.52 7.13
N VAL A 150 8.41 -5.90 6.20
CA VAL A 150 9.42 -6.59 5.39
C VAL A 150 10.63 -6.97 6.25
N ILE A 151 11.05 -6.10 7.17
CA ILE A 151 12.12 -6.41 8.13
C ILE A 151 11.72 -7.60 9.02
N ALA A 152 10.49 -7.61 9.54
CA ALA A 152 9.95 -8.71 10.34
C ALA A 152 9.91 -10.03 9.54
N LEU A 153 9.43 -9.99 8.29
CA LEU A 153 9.42 -11.13 7.38
C LEU A 153 10.83 -11.66 7.10
N ARG A 154 11.79 -10.77 6.83
CA ARG A 154 13.20 -11.15 6.64
C ARG A 154 13.79 -11.79 7.90
N SER A 155 13.48 -11.25 9.08
CA SER A 155 13.91 -11.83 10.34
C SER A 155 13.32 -13.23 10.56
N ALA A 156 12.02 -13.42 10.30
CA ALA A 156 11.35 -14.72 10.44
C ALA A 156 11.85 -15.76 9.42
N ALA A 157 12.31 -15.30 8.25
CA ALA A 157 12.93 -16.13 7.23
C ALA A 157 14.42 -16.47 7.52
N GLY A 158 15.01 -15.96 8.60
CA GLY A 158 16.40 -16.26 8.98
C GLY A 158 17.46 -15.36 8.33
N SER A 159 17.09 -14.17 7.85
CA SER A 159 18.03 -13.21 7.28
C SER A 159 19.05 -12.74 8.33
N ILE A 160 20.36 -12.78 8.00
CA ILE A 160 21.46 -12.30 8.86
C ILE A 160 21.34 -10.79 9.13
N SER A 161 20.94 -10.01 8.13
CA SER A 161 20.74 -8.56 8.25
C SER A 161 19.36 -8.14 7.74
N PRO A 162 18.28 -8.28 8.54
CA PRO A 162 16.91 -7.99 8.12
C PRO A 162 16.67 -6.52 7.69
N ALA A 163 17.42 -5.57 8.27
CA ALA A 163 17.28 -4.14 8.01
C ALA A 163 18.06 -3.61 6.79
N GLU A 164 18.90 -4.44 6.15
CA GLU A 164 19.69 -4.03 4.97
C GLU A 164 18.79 -3.54 3.83
N ILE A 165 17.55 -4.03 3.74
CA ILE A 165 16.59 -3.67 2.70
C ILE A 165 16.09 -2.22 2.80
N VAL A 166 16.29 -1.53 3.92
CA VAL A 166 15.77 -0.17 4.15
C VAL A 166 16.31 0.81 3.10
N GLY A 167 17.62 0.81 2.87
CA GLY A 167 18.27 1.70 1.90
C GLY A 167 17.75 1.49 0.47
N PRO A 168 17.81 0.26 -0.08
CA PRO A 168 17.26 -0.04 -1.40
C PRO A 168 15.76 0.26 -1.52
N THR A 169 14.96 -0.07 -0.50
CA THR A 169 13.52 0.20 -0.52
C THR A 169 13.24 1.70 -0.59
N LEU A 170 13.95 2.52 0.18
CA LEU A 170 13.82 3.98 0.14
C LEU A 170 14.12 4.53 -1.26
N ILE A 171 15.23 4.10 -1.87
CA ILE A 171 15.63 4.57 -3.21
C ILE A 171 14.59 4.17 -4.26
N VAL A 172 14.18 2.90 -4.27
CA VAL A 172 13.21 2.39 -5.24
C VAL A 172 11.86 3.09 -5.07
N SER A 173 11.37 3.23 -3.85
CA SER A 173 10.06 3.83 -3.61
C SER A 173 10.05 5.35 -3.79
N LEU A 174 11.15 6.06 -3.51
CA LEU A 174 11.33 7.46 -3.92
C LEU A 174 11.30 7.60 -5.44
N THR A 175 12.08 6.79 -6.14
CA THR A 175 12.15 6.83 -7.61
C THR A 175 10.79 6.51 -8.22
N ALA A 176 10.11 5.49 -7.72
CA ALA A 176 8.74 5.15 -8.13
C ALA A 176 7.77 6.31 -7.89
N THR A 177 7.84 6.96 -6.73
CA THR A 177 7.00 8.13 -6.39
C THR A 177 7.23 9.29 -7.35
N VAL A 178 8.49 9.60 -7.67
CA VAL A 178 8.82 10.64 -8.65
C VAL A 178 8.30 10.28 -10.04
N CYS A 179 8.57 9.05 -10.51
CA CYS A 179 8.10 8.58 -11.83
C CYS A 179 6.58 8.62 -11.94
N VAL A 180 5.86 8.21 -10.90
CA VAL A 180 4.40 8.21 -10.89
C VAL A 180 3.84 9.63 -10.87
N ILE A 181 4.42 10.55 -10.11
CA ILE A 181 3.98 11.97 -10.12
C ILE A 181 4.21 12.59 -11.49
N LEU A 182 5.36 12.32 -12.12
CA LEU A 182 5.66 12.80 -13.47
C LEU A 182 4.68 12.22 -14.50
N ALA A 183 4.41 10.92 -14.43
CA ALA A 183 3.45 10.25 -15.30
C ALA A 183 2.03 10.80 -15.10
N ASP A 184 1.58 10.98 -13.86
CA ASP A 184 0.28 11.56 -13.52
C ASP A 184 0.14 12.98 -14.11
N ARG A 185 1.18 13.81 -13.99
CA ARG A 185 1.20 15.17 -14.54
C ARG A 185 1.26 15.19 -16.06
N PHE A 186 2.02 14.30 -16.67
CA PHE A 186 2.12 14.15 -18.11
C PHE A 186 0.76 13.72 -18.71
N CYS A 187 0.13 12.70 -18.15
CA CYS A 187 -1.20 12.25 -18.57
C CYS A 187 -2.24 13.36 -18.46
N ARG A 188 -2.21 14.17 -17.39
CA ARG A 188 -3.10 15.33 -17.27
C ARG A 188 -2.83 16.41 -18.29
N ALA A 189 -1.58 16.68 -18.63
CA ALA A 189 -1.25 17.67 -19.64
C ALA A 189 -1.79 17.27 -21.02
N ILE A 190 -1.80 15.97 -21.33
CA ILE A 190 -2.29 15.44 -22.62
C ILE A 190 -3.82 15.35 -22.66
N TRP A 191 -4.45 14.87 -21.59
CA TRP A 191 -5.89 14.55 -21.58
C TRP A 191 -6.77 15.52 -20.78
N GLY A 192 -6.18 16.44 -20.00
CA GLY A 192 -6.90 17.33 -19.08
C GLY A 192 -7.75 18.41 -19.76
N ASP A 193 -7.53 18.71 -21.04
CA ASP A 193 -8.31 19.69 -21.80
C ASP A 193 -9.64 19.13 -22.35
N ARG A 194 -9.86 17.80 -22.31
CA ARG A 194 -11.10 17.19 -22.85
C ARG A 194 -12.22 17.01 -21.83
N THR A 195 -11.94 17.04 -20.54
CA THR A 195 -12.94 16.79 -19.46
C THR A 195 -13.43 18.07 -18.76
N ARG A 196 -12.98 19.25 -19.18
CA ARG A 196 -13.45 20.56 -18.67
C ARG A 196 -14.51 21.25 -19.55
N ARG A 197 -14.95 20.63 -20.64
CA ARG A 197 -16.10 21.08 -21.44
C ARG A 197 -17.34 20.25 -21.10
#